data_AF-R5C9T7-F1
#
_entry.id   AF-R5C9T7-F1
#
_cell.length_a   1.000
_cell.length_b   1.000
_cell.length_c   1.000
_cell.angle_alpha   90.00
_cell.angle_beta   90.00
_cell.angle_gamma   90.00
#
_symmetry.space_group_name_H-M   'P 1'
#
loop_
_entity.id
_entity.type
_entity.pdbx_description
1 polymer ?
#
loop_
_entity_poly.entity_id
_entity_poly.type
_entity_poly.pdbx_seq_one_letter_code
_entity_poly.pdbx_strand_id
1 'polypeptide(L)'
;MPSRYGGERLTRPHRRLVGERLCHAIDSLRAACHDPKIIIAGDFNDGNDGETISMLCRRNLEDISAGAKGGNGAEGTYKYKGRWESIDHIIVSGNMARTLLECRVNDEAFMLEEDEKYGGVQPYRTYRAWKYRKAYSDHLPLVARFDFR
;
A
#
# COMPACT_ATOMS: atom_id res chain seq x y z
N MET A 1 3.02 17.34 -4.13
CA MET A 1 3.22 15.87 -4.08
C MET A 1 2.38 15.31 -2.93
N PRO A 2 1.67 14.18 -3.09
CA PRO A 2 0.83 13.57 -2.05
C PRO A 2 1.65 12.85 -0.96
N SER A 3 2.80 13.40 -0.57
CA SER A 3 3.70 12.84 0.45
C SER A 3 3.28 13.25 1.87
N ARG A 4 3.54 12.43 2.88
CA ARG A 4 3.37 12.83 4.29
C ARG A 4 4.47 13.76 4.82
N TYR A 5 5.55 13.98 4.07
CA TYR A 5 6.69 14.81 4.51
C TYR A 5 6.31 16.28 4.79
N GLY A 6 5.31 16.82 4.08
CA GLY A 6 4.79 18.17 4.30
C GLY A 6 3.74 18.28 5.40
N GLY A 7 3.41 17.19 6.09
CA GLY A 7 2.31 17.12 7.04
C GLY A 7 1.00 16.67 6.39
N GLU A 8 0.32 15.74 7.05
CA GLU A 8 -0.86 15.04 6.53
C GLU A 8 -1.98 15.99 6.10
N ARG A 9 -2.21 17.07 6.86
CA ARG A 9 -3.25 18.07 6.60
C ARG A 9 -3.01 18.85 5.30
N LEU A 10 -1.76 19.11 4.94
CA LEU A 10 -1.40 19.90 3.77
C LEU A 10 -1.48 19.07 2.47
N THR A 11 -1.31 17.75 2.57
CA THR A 11 -1.32 16.87 1.39
C THR A 11 -2.62 16.10 1.18
N ARG A 12 -3.57 16.17 2.14
CA ARG A 12 -4.95 15.65 2.03
C ARG A 12 -5.67 16.11 0.75
N PRO A 13 -5.69 17.41 0.38
CA PRO A 13 -6.38 17.85 -0.84
C PRO A 13 -5.79 17.22 -2.12
N HIS A 14 -4.47 17.03 -2.16
CA HIS A 14 -3.81 16.39 -3.29
C HIS A 14 -4.12 14.89 -3.37
N ARG A 15 -4.15 14.17 -2.23
CA ARG A 15 -4.57 12.77 -2.19
C ARG A 15 -6.01 12.60 -2.67
N ARG A 16 -6.90 13.48 -2.20
CA ARG A 16 -8.30 13.50 -2.65
C ARG A 16 -8.43 13.72 -4.16
N LEU A 17 -7.71 14.68 -4.73
CA LEU A 17 -7.73 14.94 -6.18
C LEU A 17 -7.28 13.71 -6.99
N VAL A 18 -6.23 13.01 -6.54
CA VAL A 18 -5.77 11.76 -7.17
C VAL A 18 -6.85 10.67 -7.03
N GLY A 19 -7.46 10.55 -5.85
CA GLY A 19 -8.59 9.65 -5.61
C GLY A 19 -9.78 9.91 -6.55
N GLU A 20 -10.18 11.17 -6.71
CA GLU A 20 -11.24 11.59 -7.65
C GLU A 20 -10.87 11.22 -9.09
N ARG A 21 -9.61 11.44 -9.49
CA ARG A 21 -9.14 11.05 -10.83
C ARG A 21 -9.20 9.54 -11.06
N LEU A 22 -8.78 8.73 -10.08
CA LEU A 22 -8.88 7.27 -10.14
C LEU A 22 -10.35 6.83 -10.26
N CYS A 23 -11.23 7.44 -9.48
CA CYS A 23 -12.66 7.19 -9.53
C CYS A 23 -13.23 7.43 -10.93
N HIS A 24 -12.93 8.58 -11.54
CA HIS A 24 -13.38 8.87 -12.90
C HIS A 24 -12.84 7.87 -13.94
N ALA A 25 -11.60 7.40 -13.79
CA ALA A 25 -11.04 6.39 -14.66
C ALA A 25 -11.78 5.04 -14.52
N ILE A 26 -12.09 4.62 -13.29
CA ILE A 26 -12.85 3.39 -13.01
C ILE A 26 -14.26 3.47 -13.62
N ASP A 27 -14.95 4.59 -13.42
CA ASP A 27 -16.30 4.81 -13.92
C ASP A 27 -16.30 4.78 -15.46
N SER A 28 -15.30 5.40 -16.10
CA SER A 28 -15.11 5.34 -17.55
C SER A 28 -14.84 3.93 -18.07
N LEU A 29 -14.02 3.14 -17.37
CA LEU A 29 -13.73 1.75 -17.75
C LEU A 29 -14.99 0.88 -17.70
N ARG A 30 -15.82 1.06 -16.67
CA ARG A 30 -17.09 0.31 -16.51
C ARG A 30 -18.17 0.71 -17.50
N ALA A 31 -18.15 1.96 -17.97
CA ALA A 31 -19.02 2.38 -19.06
C ALA A 31 -18.62 1.74 -20.41
N ALA A 32 -17.33 1.48 -20.61
CA ALA A 32 -16.79 0.94 -21.86
C ALA A 32 -16.69 -0.59 -21.90
N CYS A 33 -16.57 -1.25 -20.75
CA CYS A 33 -16.33 -2.69 -20.64
C CYS A 33 -17.23 -3.29 -19.55
N HIS A 34 -17.88 -4.42 -19.87
CA HIS A 34 -18.64 -5.17 -18.89
C HIS A 34 -17.69 -5.94 -17.96
N ASP A 35 -17.86 -5.76 -16.65
CA ASP A 35 -17.08 -6.42 -15.57
C ASP A 35 -15.54 -6.37 -15.77
N PRO A 36 -14.92 -5.17 -15.86
CA PRO A 36 -13.49 -5.05 -16.09
C PRO A 36 -12.68 -5.59 -14.91
N LYS A 37 -11.60 -6.32 -15.20
CA LYS A 37 -10.58 -6.71 -14.22
C LYS A 37 -9.65 -5.51 -13.98
N ILE A 38 -9.65 -4.98 -12.76
CA ILE A 38 -8.91 -3.77 -12.38
C ILE A 38 -7.96 -4.11 -11.24
N ILE A 39 -6.70 -3.67 -11.34
CA ILE A 39 -5.74 -3.59 -10.24
C ILE A 39 -5.25 -2.15 -10.13
N ILE A 40 -5.26 -1.61 -8.92
CA ILE A 40 -4.67 -0.33 -8.56
C ILE A 40 -3.67 -0.63 -7.44
N ALA A 41 -2.40 -0.32 -7.65
CA ALA A 41 -1.36 -0.60 -6.67
C ALA A 41 -0.41 0.58 -6.52
N GLY A 42 0.08 0.82 -5.30
CA GLY A 42 1.11 1.83 -5.03
C GLY A 42 1.07 2.36 -3.60
N ASP A 43 1.90 3.36 -3.33
CA ASP A 43 1.92 4.11 -2.08
C ASP A 43 0.83 5.20 -2.08
N PHE A 44 -0.23 4.99 -1.28
CA PHE A 44 -1.32 5.95 -1.14
C PHE A 44 -1.06 6.99 -0.06
N ASN A 45 -0.03 6.81 0.78
CA ASN A 45 0.25 7.65 1.93
C ASN A 45 -0.97 7.79 2.89
N ASP A 46 -1.86 6.81 2.88
CA ASP A 46 -3.12 6.77 3.62
C ASP A 46 -3.35 5.36 4.16
N GLY A 47 -3.91 5.23 5.35
CA GLY A 47 -4.20 3.93 5.95
C GLY A 47 -5.41 3.26 5.29
N ASN A 48 -5.75 2.05 5.73
CA ASN A 48 -6.91 1.30 5.25
C ASN A 48 -8.26 2.02 5.47
N ASP A 49 -8.34 2.87 6.50
CA ASP A 49 -9.48 3.74 6.80
C ASP A 49 -9.40 5.12 6.10
N GLY A 50 -8.41 5.29 5.24
CA GLY A 50 -8.15 6.50 4.47
C GLY A 50 -9.30 6.91 3.57
N GLU A 51 -9.39 8.21 3.30
CA GLU A 51 -10.46 8.78 2.46
C GLU A 51 -10.35 8.25 1.02
N THR A 52 -9.12 8.16 0.49
CA THR A 52 -8.87 7.68 -0.87
C THR A 52 -9.27 6.22 -1.02
N ILE A 53 -8.89 5.37 -0.05
CA ILE A 53 -9.24 3.95 -0.03
C ILE A 53 -10.75 3.78 0.06
N SER A 54 -11.39 4.52 0.97
CA SER A 54 -12.85 4.52 1.13
C SER A 54 -13.59 4.97 -0.14
N MET A 55 -13.04 5.92 -0.91
CA MET A 55 -13.63 6.33 -2.19
C MET A 55 -13.58 5.20 -3.22
N LEU A 56 -12.48 4.44 -3.28
CA LEU A 56 -12.31 3.31 -4.18
C LEU A 56 -13.23 2.15 -3.76
N CYS A 57 -13.32 1.84 -2.47
CA CYS A 57 -14.20 0.77 -1.97
C CYS A 57 -15.68 1.03 -2.27
N ARG A 58 -16.13 2.31 -2.21
CA ARG A 58 -17.50 2.69 -2.63
C ARG A 58 -17.80 2.41 -4.10
N ARG A 59 -16.77 2.18 -4.92
CA ARG A 59 -16.89 1.77 -6.33
C ARG A 59 -16.68 0.28 -6.47
N ASN A 60 -17.08 -0.55 -5.51
CA ASN A 60 -17.01 -2.01 -5.61
C ASN A 60 -15.59 -2.50 -5.99
N LEU A 61 -14.59 -1.86 -5.39
CA LEU A 61 -13.22 -2.33 -5.35
C LEU A 61 -12.93 -2.82 -3.93
N GLU A 62 -11.96 -3.71 -3.80
CA GLU A 62 -11.56 -4.32 -2.54
C GLU A 62 -10.06 -4.12 -2.35
N ASP A 63 -9.67 -3.59 -1.18
CA ASP A 63 -8.27 -3.57 -0.75
C ASP A 63 -7.88 -4.97 -0.26
N ILE A 64 -7.16 -5.70 -1.11
CA ILE A 64 -6.72 -7.07 -0.82
C ILE A 64 -5.45 -7.12 0.03
N SER A 65 -4.77 -5.99 0.16
CA SER A 65 -3.63 -5.83 1.07
C SER A 65 -4.05 -5.43 2.48
N ALA A 66 -5.36 -5.30 2.74
CA ALA A 66 -5.86 -4.94 4.05
C ALA A 66 -5.43 -5.96 5.11
N GLY A 67 -4.61 -5.50 6.06
CA GLY A 67 -4.05 -6.36 7.10
C GLY A 67 -2.96 -7.33 6.63
N ALA A 68 -2.40 -7.15 5.44
CA ALA A 68 -1.25 -7.94 4.97
C ALA A 68 -0.07 -7.78 5.93
N LYS A 69 0.57 -8.91 6.25
CA LYS A 69 1.76 -8.98 7.11
C LYS A 69 2.83 -9.84 6.45
N GLY A 70 4.04 -9.71 6.98
CA GLY A 70 5.18 -10.55 6.64
C GLY A 70 5.31 -11.75 7.58
N GLY A 71 6.18 -12.70 7.21
CA GLY A 71 6.55 -13.85 8.02
C GLY A 71 7.78 -13.64 8.92
N ASN A 72 8.55 -12.57 8.71
CA ASN A 72 9.80 -12.25 9.44
C ASN A 72 9.64 -11.06 10.39
N GLY A 73 8.40 -10.70 10.77
CA GLY A 73 8.09 -9.71 11.80
C GLY A 73 7.61 -8.36 11.27
N ALA A 74 7.46 -8.17 9.96
CA ALA A 74 6.80 -7.01 9.40
C ALA A 74 5.28 -7.08 9.62
N GLU A 75 4.69 -6.05 10.26
CA GLU A 75 3.22 -5.96 10.45
C GLU A 75 2.55 -4.98 9.48
N GLY A 76 3.32 -4.39 8.57
CA GLY A 76 2.87 -3.45 7.55
C GLY A 76 4.00 -3.17 6.55
N THR A 77 3.75 -2.29 5.59
CA THR A 77 4.74 -1.98 4.54
C THR A 77 5.74 -0.92 4.96
N TYR A 78 5.41 -0.11 5.97
CA TYR A 78 6.24 1.00 6.43
C TYR A 78 6.30 1.00 7.96
N LYS A 79 7.46 1.37 8.54
CA LYS A 79 7.60 1.54 10.00
C LYS A 79 8.01 2.98 10.32
N TYR A 80 7.31 3.64 11.23
CA TYR A 80 7.66 4.98 11.68
C TYR A 80 7.55 5.11 13.20
N LYS A 81 8.64 5.57 13.83
CA LYS A 81 8.74 5.73 15.29
C LYS A 81 8.25 4.50 16.07
N GLY A 82 8.64 3.31 15.60
CA GLY A 82 8.31 2.02 16.23
C GLY A 82 6.94 1.45 15.83
N ARG A 83 6.11 2.17 15.07
CA ARG A 83 4.79 1.70 14.64
C ARG A 83 4.81 1.25 13.20
N TRP A 84 4.24 0.08 12.93
CA TRP A 84 3.96 -0.38 11.59
C TRP A 84 2.72 0.32 11.04
N GLU A 85 2.79 0.68 9.77
CA GLU A 85 1.72 1.31 9.02
C GLU A 85 1.62 0.63 7.64
N SER A 86 0.39 0.45 7.16
CA SER A 86 0.11 -0.04 5.81
C SER A 86 -0.41 1.14 4.99
N ILE A 87 0.51 1.80 4.29
CA ILE A 87 0.23 2.96 3.44
C ILE A 87 0.37 2.66 1.95
N ASP A 88 0.98 1.52 1.63
CA ASP A 88 0.95 0.92 0.31
C ASP A 88 -0.23 -0.03 0.23
N HIS A 89 -0.94 -0.01 -0.91
CA HIS A 89 -2.13 -0.81 -1.10
C HIS A 89 -2.14 -1.50 -2.46
N ILE A 90 -2.77 -2.66 -2.53
CA ILE A 90 -3.23 -3.32 -3.75
C ILE A 90 -4.75 -3.42 -3.65
N ILE A 91 -5.44 -2.70 -4.53
CA ILE A 91 -6.89 -2.57 -4.58
C ILE A 91 -7.36 -3.14 -5.91
N VAL A 92 -8.33 -4.05 -5.88
CA VAL A 92 -8.76 -4.78 -7.08
C VAL A 92 -10.27 -4.74 -7.26
N SER A 93 -10.75 -4.99 -8.48
CA SER A 93 -12.18 -5.20 -8.73
C SER A 93 -12.68 -6.47 -8.06
N GLY A 94 -13.95 -6.50 -7.64
CA GLY A 94 -14.51 -7.67 -6.93
C GLY A 94 -14.39 -8.99 -7.69
N ASN A 95 -14.41 -8.97 -9.03
CA ASN A 95 -14.16 -10.18 -9.84
C ASN A 95 -12.71 -10.70 -9.74
N MET A 96 -11.74 -9.80 -9.53
CA MET A 96 -10.35 -10.17 -9.26
C MET A 96 -10.15 -10.58 -7.80
N ALA A 97 -10.83 -9.93 -6.86
CA ALA A 97 -10.76 -10.30 -5.44
C ALA A 97 -11.16 -11.77 -5.22
N ARG A 98 -12.19 -12.26 -5.94
CA ARG A 98 -12.60 -13.67 -5.91
C ARG A 98 -11.54 -14.66 -6.41
N THR A 99 -10.56 -14.19 -7.16
CA THR A 99 -9.45 -15.02 -7.68
C THR A 99 -8.19 -14.94 -6.80
N LEU A 100 -8.23 -14.19 -5.70
CA LEU A 100 -7.08 -14.02 -4.82
C LEU A 100 -6.75 -15.33 -4.11
N LEU A 101 -5.49 -15.75 -4.20
CA LEU A 101 -4.96 -16.86 -3.43
C LEU A 101 -4.26 -16.39 -2.15
N GLU A 102 -3.48 -15.33 -2.24
CA GLU A 102 -2.80 -14.74 -1.08
C GLU A 102 -2.39 -13.29 -1.37
N CYS A 103 -2.28 -12.49 -0.31
CA CYS A 103 -1.61 -11.20 -0.33
C CYS A 103 -0.79 -11.06 0.94
N ARG A 104 0.49 -10.70 0.81
CA ARG A 104 1.43 -10.57 1.93
C ARG A 104 2.40 -9.42 1.76
N VAL A 105 2.98 -8.97 2.88
CA VAL A 105 4.16 -8.11 2.84
C VAL A 105 5.38 -8.99 2.54
N ASN A 106 6.23 -8.56 1.60
CA ASN A 106 7.45 -9.26 1.27
C ASN A 106 8.58 -8.87 2.22
N ASP A 107 8.71 -9.76 3.19
CA ASP A 107 9.56 -9.83 4.36
C ASP A 107 11.05 -10.08 4.35
N GLU A 108 11.67 -10.19 3.19
CA GLU A 108 12.89 -11.00 3.10
C GLU A 108 13.99 -10.52 4.06
N ALA A 109 14.72 -11.45 4.67
CA ALA A 109 15.65 -11.12 5.76
C ALA A 109 16.69 -10.05 5.35
N PHE A 110 17.09 -10.01 4.08
CA PHE A 110 18.00 -8.98 3.57
C PHE A 110 17.38 -7.58 3.47
N MET A 111 16.04 -7.48 3.40
CA MET A 111 15.28 -6.23 3.38
C MET A 111 15.04 -5.68 4.78
N LEU A 112 15.40 -6.40 5.84
CA LEU A 112 15.14 -6.04 7.23
C LEU A 112 16.43 -5.80 8.01
N GLU A 113 16.32 -5.01 9.06
CA GLU A 113 17.34 -4.85 10.10
C GLU A 113 16.66 -4.81 11.48
N GLU A 114 17.43 -5.07 12.55
CA GLU A 114 16.92 -4.91 13.91
C GLU A 114 16.58 -3.44 14.20
N ASP A 115 15.48 -3.21 14.89
CA ASP A 115 15.11 -1.89 15.40
C ASP A 115 15.66 -1.73 16.82
N GLU A 116 16.93 -1.34 16.92
CA GLU A 116 17.64 -1.12 18.20
C GLU A 116 16.92 -0.13 19.13
N LYS A 117 16.07 0.75 18.60
CA LYS A 117 15.42 1.82 19.36
C LYS A 117 14.05 1.43 19.89
N TYR A 118 13.23 0.77 19.07
CA TYR A 118 11.85 0.43 19.41
C TYR A 118 11.59 -1.08 19.54
N GLY A 119 12.59 -1.91 19.26
CA GLY A 119 12.48 -3.36 19.29
C GLY A 119 11.86 -3.96 18.02
N GLY A 120 12.08 -5.26 17.85
CA GLY A 120 11.67 -6.02 16.68
C GLY A 120 12.53 -5.70 15.45
N VAL A 121 11.90 -5.75 14.28
CA VAL A 121 12.54 -5.47 12.99
C VAL A 121 12.03 -4.18 12.37
N GLN A 122 12.75 -3.64 11.40
CA GLN A 122 12.34 -2.53 10.56
C GLN A 122 12.90 -2.69 9.14
N PRO A 123 12.35 -1.99 8.13
CA PRO A 123 12.91 -1.99 6.79
C PRO A 123 14.36 -1.51 6.80
N TYR A 124 15.24 -2.18 6.05
CA TYR A 124 16.63 -1.79 5.90
C TYR A 124 16.73 -0.62 4.92
N ARG A 125 16.67 0.59 5.49
CA ARG A 125 16.43 1.83 4.74
C ARG A 125 17.67 2.31 4.01
N THR A 126 17.48 2.67 2.74
CA THR A 126 18.49 3.27 1.86
C THR A 126 19.14 4.50 2.48
N TYR A 127 18.35 5.32 3.17
CA TYR A 127 18.80 6.48 3.93
C TYR A 127 18.38 6.38 5.39
N ARG A 128 19.30 6.73 6.29
CA ARG A 128 19.00 6.99 7.70
C ARG A 128 19.48 8.40 8.03
N ALA A 129 18.54 9.28 8.33
CA ALA A 129 18.78 10.73 8.31
C ALA A 129 19.42 11.15 6.97
N TRP A 130 20.59 11.78 6.99
CA TRP A 130 21.32 12.21 5.79
C TRP A 130 22.32 11.17 5.26
N LYS A 131 22.47 10.01 5.91
CA LYS A 131 23.47 9.01 5.53
C LYS A 131 22.88 7.95 4.59
N TYR A 132 23.46 7.85 3.40
CA TYR A 132 23.22 6.74 2.48
C TYR A 132 23.86 5.44 3.00
N ARG A 133 23.11 4.34 2.98
CA ARG A 133 23.51 3.05 3.58
C ARG A 133 23.70 1.91 2.60
N LYS A 134 23.53 2.14 1.28
CA LYS A 134 23.50 1.06 0.26
C LYS A 134 22.52 -0.07 0.59
N ALA A 135 21.44 0.27 1.30
CA ALA A 135 20.36 -0.63 1.64
C ALA A 135 19.25 -0.56 0.57
N TYR A 136 18.06 -1.07 0.87
CA TYR A 136 17.06 -1.39 -0.16
C TYR A 136 15.95 -0.34 -0.27
N SER A 137 15.16 -0.17 0.80
CA SER A 137 13.97 0.66 0.80
C SER A 137 13.50 0.92 2.22
N ASP A 138 12.84 2.05 2.45
CA ASP A 138 12.11 2.32 3.69
C ASP A 138 10.68 1.75 3.68
N HIS A 139 10.22 1.26 2.53
CA HIS A 139 8.98 0.50 2.35
C HIS A 139 9.28 -0.96 1.96
N LEU A 140 8.48 -1.89 2.46
CA LEU A 140 8.49 -3.30 2.07
C LEU A 140 7.48 -3.55 0.94
N PRO A 141 7.79 -4.43 -0.04
CA PRO A 141 6.88 -4.72 -1.14
C PRO A 141 5.60 -5.43 -0.69
N LEU A 142 4.51 -5.23 -1.41
CA LEU A 142 3.33 -6.10 -1.34
C LEU A 142 3.37 -7.12 -2.50
N VAL A 143 2.99 -8.36 -2.19
CA VAL A 143 2.91 -9.45 -3.18
C VAL A 143 1.52 -10.06 -3.10
N ALA A 144 0.80 -10.03 -4.21
CA ALA A 144 -0.50 -10.68 -4.38
C ALA A 144 -0.43 -11.76 -5.47
N ARG A 145 -1.05 -12.91 -5.23
CA ARG A 145 -1.14 -14.03 -6.18
C ARG A 145 -2.60 -14.32 -6.50
N PHE A 146 -2.90 -14.46 -7.79
CA PHE A 146 -4.26 -14.73 -8.29
C PHE A 146 -4.30 -16.05 -9.06
N ASP A 147 -5.47 -16.69 -9.09
CA ASP A 147 -5.76 -17.87 -9.93
C ASP A 147 -6.91 -17.58 -10.89
N PHE A 148 -6.60 -17.58 -12.18
CA PHE A 148 -7.59 -17.33 -13.25
C PHE A 148 -8.07 -18.61 -13.94
N ARG A 149 -7.76 -19.77 -13.36
CA ARG A 149 -8.21 -21.07 -13.87
C ARG A 149 -9.71 -21.24 -13.79
#